data_AF-A0A943E964-F1
#
_entry.id   AF-A0A943E964-F1
#
_cell.length_a   1.000
_cell.length_b   1.000
_cell.length_c   1.000
_cell.angle_alpha   90.00
_cell.angle_beta   90.00
_cell.angle_gamma   90.00
#
_symmetry.space_group_name_H-M   'P 1'
#
loop_
_entity.id
_entity.type
_entity.pdbx_description
1 polymer ?
#
loop_
_entity_poly.entity_id
_entity_poly.type
_entity_poly.pdbx_seq_one_letter_code
_entity_poly.pdbx_strand_id
1 'polypeptide(L)'
;MMDMDTYVYEYGSGLYVNLTNRCNNNCAFCLRHTNQGVGRHRLWLEHEPTAEQVIEKTQNLSAYEEVVFCGFGEPTLAWETLKQVAAYVKRQGKPVRVNTNGLGNLANGRDITPEAKGLVDTFSISLNASTPEAYQKICHSQYGQQALPALLEFAKLASRYVPHVVFTVVDSIGQEEIEKSRKLAQNCGAKLRVRAYVENWEESAD
;
A
#
# COMPACT_ATOMS: atom_id res chain seq x y z
N MET A 1 20.17 18.96 12.43
CA MET A 1 19.97 17.49 12.39
C MET A 1 18.73 17.18 11.58
N MET A 2 18.78 17.35 10.26
CA MET A 2 17.61 17.26 9.36
C MET A 2 17.84 16.32 8.16
N ASP A 3 18.73 15.34 8.29
CA ASP A 3 19.23 14.53 7.15
C ASP A 3 19.02 13.01 7.29
N MET A 4 18.18 12.51 8.21
CA MET A 4 17.89 11.06 8.25
C MET A 4 16.57 10.74 7.55
N ASP A 5 16.62 9.73 6.68
CA ASP A 5 15.45 9.09 6.11
C ASP A 5 14.56 8.48 7.20
N THR A 6 13.28 8.31 6.90
CA THR A 6 12.27 7.83 7.83
C THR A 6 11.54 6.62 7.26
N TYR A 7 11.78 5.46 7.87
CA TYR A 7 11.08 4.21 7.54
C TYR A 7 9.96 3.83 8.51
N VAL A 8 9.88 4.48 9.68
CA VAL A 8 8.72 4.42 10.58
C VAL A 8 8.31 5.85 10.94
N TYR A 9 7.07 6.23 10.63
CA TYR A 9 6.58 7.60 10.81
C TYR A 9 5.11 7.63 11.24
N GLU A 10 4.73 8.71 11.91
CA GLU A 10 3.35 8.96 12.33
C GLU A 10 2.58 9.64 11.20
N TYR A 11 1.34 9.23 10.96
CA TYR A 11 0.45 9.91 10.03
C TYR A 11 -1.02 9.65 10.41
N GLY A 12 -1.73 10.73 10.77
CA GLY A 12 -3.06 10.63 11.37
C GLY A 12 -3.02 9.76 12.65
N SER A 13 -3.96 8.84 12.79
CA SER A 13 -4.04 7.91 13.93
C SER A 13 -3.16 6.65 13.81
N GLY A 14 -2.42 6.50 12.71
CA GLY A 14 -1.65 5.29 12.39
C GLY A 14 -0.14 5.47 12.49
N LEU A 15 0.56 4.34 12.70
CA LEU A 15 2.01 4.26 12.56
C LEU A 15 2.37 3.62 11.22
N TYR A 16 3.07 4.36 10.36
CA TYR A 16 3.35 3.95 9.00
C TYR A 16 4.75 3.36 8.88
N VAL A 17 4.88 2.33 8.04
CA VAL A 17 6.13 1.60 7.78
C VAL A 17 6.46 1.63 6.28
N ASN A 18 7.56 2.27 5.93
CA ASN A 18 8.10 2.36 4.58
C ASN A 18 9.32 1.43 4.46
N LEU A 19 9.15 0.30 3.77
CA LEU A 19 10.15 -0.77 3.74
C LEU A 19 11.12 -0.72 2.56
N THR A 20 10.79 0.01 1.50
CA THR A 20 11.53 -0.08 0.24
C THR A 20 11.31 1.14 -0.63
N ASN A 21 12.32 1.49 -1.43
CA ASN A 21 12.19 2.48 -2.52
C ASN A 21 11.76 1.83 -3.85
N ARG A 22 11.79 0.49 -3.92
CA ARG A 22 11.45 -0.27 -5.13
C ARG A 22 9.94 -0.18 -5.37
N CYS A 23 9.54 0.00 -6.63
CA CYS A 23 8.15 -0.10 -7.05
C CYS A 23 8.10 -0.66 -8.47
N ASN A 24 7.17 -1.57 -8.71
CA ASN A 24 6.90 -2.19 -10.01
C ASN A 24 5.91 -1.38 -10.87
N ASN A 25 5.46 -0.23 -10.36
CA ASN A 25 4.78 0.83 -11.11
C ASN A 25 5.64 2.10 -11.09
N ASN A 26 5.47 2.92 -12.11
CA ASN A 26 6.05 4.27 -12.21
C ASN A 26 4.93 5.30 -12.47
N CYS A 27 3.93 5.33 -11.58
CA CYS A 27 2.70 6.09 -11.82
C CYS A 27 2.97 7.58 -12.01
N ALA A 28 2.38 8.18 -13.05
CA ALA A 28 2.60 9.58 -13.40
C ALA A 28 2.22 10.57 -12.28
N PHE A 29 1.31 10.16 -11.38
CA PHE A 29 0.83 10.95 -10.24
C PHE A 29 1.53 10.61 -8.91
N CYS A 30 2.58 9.76 -8.92
CA CYS A 30 3.19 9.30 -7.67
C CYS A 30 3.94 10.44 -6.98
N LEU A 31 3.66 10.63 -5.69
CA LEU A 31 4.26 11.66 -4.84
C LEU A 31 5.80 11.62 -4.82
N ARG A 32 6.39 10.44 -5.05
CA ARG A 32 7.86 10.26 -5.11
C ARG A 32 8.52 11.07 -6.23
N HIS A 33 7.78 11.53 -7.24
CA HIS A 33 8.33 12.34 -8.34
C HIS A 33 8.47 13.82 -7.98
N THR A 34 7.67 14.31 -7.04
CA THR A 34 7.54 15.74 -6.74
C THR A 34 7.92 16.09 -5.31
N ASN A 35 7.96 15.12 -4.40
CA ASN A 35 8.21 15.35 -2.97
C ASN A 35 9.31 14.43 -2.43
N GLN A 36 9.93 14.88 -1.34
CA GLN A 36 10.93 14.10 -0.60
C GLN A 36 10.31 13.22 0.50
N GLY A 37 9.03 13.40 0.80
CA GLY A 37 8.33 12.63 1.82
C GLY A 37 6.92 13.14 2.11
N VAL A 38 6.44 12.92 3.34
CA VAL A 38 5.10 13.31 3.81
C VAL A 38 5.23 14.08 5.13
N GLY A 39 4.61 15.27 5.21
CA GLY A 39 4.81 16.19 6.33
C GLY A 39 6.30 16.44 6.58
N ARG A 40 6.74 16.24 7.82
CA ARG A 40 8.15 16.37 8.23
C ARG A 40 9.03 15.13 7.92
N HIS A 41 8.44 14.04 7.42
CA HIS A 41 9.12 12.76 7.29
C HIS A 41 9.67 12.57 5.87
N ARG A 42 10.99 12.47 5.72
CA ARG A 42 11.66 12.18 4.45
C ARG A 42 11.60 10.68 4.16
N LEU A 43 10.99 10.27 3.04
CA LEU A 43 10.67 8.85 2.77
C LEU A 43 11.61 8.17 1.77
N TRP A 44 12.49 8.90 1.10
CA TRP A 44 13.55 8.27 0.32
C TRP A 44 14.57 7.61 1.24
N LEU A 45 14.57 6.28 1.25
CA LEU A 45 15.43 5.48 2.10
C LEU A 45 16.88 5.51 1.60
N GLU A 46 17.84 5.66 2.49
CA GLU A 46 19.25 5.44 2.18
C GLU A 46 19.51 3.95 1.94
N HIS A 47 18.90 3.10 2.77
CA HIS A 47 18.95 1.64 2.69
C HIS A 47 17.59 1.05 3.07
N GLU A 48 17.23 -0.11 2.49
CA GLU A 48 16.03 -0.83 2.94
C GLU A 48 16.24 -1.33 4.37
N PRO A 49 15.35 -0.99 5.33
CA PRO A 49 15.51 -1.41 6.72
C PRO A 49 15.27 -2.91 6.88
N THR A 50 15.96 -3.52 7.85
CA THR A 50 15.67 -4.89 8.26
C THR A 50 14.42 -4.96 9.13
N ALA A 51 13.88 -6.17 9.31
CA ALA A 51 12.73 -6.37 10.18
C ALA A 51 13.05 -5.95 11.63
N GLU A 52 14.26 -6.24 12.12
CA GLU A 52 14.72 -5.89 13.46
C GLU A 52 14.74 -4.37 13.67
N GLN A 53 15.25 -3.61 12.70
CA GLN A 53 15.30 -2.14 12.76
C GLN A 53 13.88 -1.53 12.82
N VAL A 54 12.94 -2.09 12.05
CA VAL A 54 11.54 -1.66 12.10
C VAL A 54 10.89 -2.06 13.44
N ILE A 55 11.16 -3.27 13.93
CA ILE A 55 10.63 -3.77 15.21
C ILE A 55 11.10 -2.90 16.38
N GLU A 56 12.36 -2.49 16.39
CA GLU A 56 12.92 -1.59 17.41
C GLU A 56 12.15 -0.26 17.48
N LYS A 57 11.70 0.26 16.34
CA LYS A 57 10.88 1.49 16.27
C LYS A 57 9.39 1.28 16.50
N THR A 58 8.92 0.04 16.64
CA THR A 58 7.49 -0.30 16.81
C THR A 58 7.19 -0.93 18.17
N GLN A 59 8.06 -0.74 19.16
CA GLN A 59 7.91 -1.36 20.49
C GLN A 59 6.71 -0.85 21.29
N ASN A 60 6.34 0.42 21.17
CA ASN A 60 5.17 0.98 21.81
C ASN A 60 4.14 1.41 20.78
N LEU A 61 3.09 0.59 20.62
CA LEU A 61 2.00 0.86 19.68
C LEU A 61 0.72 1.35 20.34
N SER A 62 0.72 1.55 21.66
CA SER A 62 -0.51 1.82 22.43
C SER A 62 -1.29 3.03 21.89
N ALA A 63 -0.59 4.08 21.47
CA ALA A 63 -1.14 5.33 20.95
C ALA A 63 -1.72 5.25 19.52
N TYR A 64 -1.45 4.18 18.75
CA TYR A 64 -1.85 4.10 17.35
C TYR A 64 -3.02 3.14 17.14
N GLU A 65 -3.93 3.46 16.24
CA GLU A 65 -5.06 2.60 15.91
C GLU A 65 -4.65 1.38 15.08
N GLU A 66 -3.63 1.52 14.23
CA GLU A 66 -3.13 0.48 13.33
C GLU A 66 -1.67 0.73 12.91
N VAL A 67 -1.02 -0.31 12.39
CA VAL A 67 0.24 -0.17 11.66
C VAL A 67 -0.01 -0.32 10.16
N VAL A 68 0.48 0.64 9.38
CA VAL A 68 0.22 0.75 7.94
C VAL A 68 1.51 0.60 7.15
N PHE A 69 1.65 -0.47 6.38
CA PHE A 69 2.74 -0.59 5.41
C PHE A 69 2.44 0.30 4.21
N CYS A 70 3.15 1.43 4.10
CA CYS A 70 2.99 2.44 3.07
C CYS A 70 4.20 3.37 3.04
N GLY A 71 4.63 3.76 1.84
CA GLY A 71 5.75 4.66 1.64
C GLY A 71 5.97 4.97 0.16
N PHE A 72 7.21 5.27 -0.23
CA PHE A 72 7.55 5.60 -1.63
C PHE A 72 7.72 4.37 -2.53
N GLY A 73 7.94 3.19 -1.97
CA GLY A 73 7.93 1.93 -2.70
C GLY A 73 6.65 1.11 -2.52
N GLU A 74 6.63 -0.05 -3.18
CA GLU A 74 5.58 -1.07 -3.09
C GLU A 74 5.95 -2.07 -1.99
N PRO A 75 5.20 -2.12 -0.86
CA PRO A 75 5.58 -2.94 0.30
C PRO A 75 5.72 -4.44 0.00
N THR A 76 4.96 -4.96 -0.96
CA THR A 76 5.01 -6.38 -1.33
C THR A 76 6.31 -6.79 -2.03
N LEU A 77 7.17 -5.84 -2.44
CA LEU A 77 8.55 -6.14 -2.91
C LEU A 77 9.53 -6.43 -1.76
N ALA A 78 9.13 -6.13 -0.52
CA ALA A 78 9.84 -6.45 0.71
C ALA A 78 9.03 -7.47 1.54
N TRP A 79 8.35 -8.42 0.89
CA TRP A 79 7.36 -9.30 1.51
C TRP A 79 7.86 -10.07 2.74
N GLU A 80 9.08 -10.61 2.70
CA GLU A 80 9.65 -11.36 3.82
C GLU A 80 9.88 -10.48 5.06
N THR A 81 10.36 -9.25 4.85
CA THR A 81 10.51 -8.24 5.92
C THR A 81 9.15 -7.81 6.45
N LEU A 82 8.19 -7.54 5.56
CA LEU A 82 6.83 -7.17 5.90
C LEU A 82 6.17 -8.21 6.81
N LYS A 83 6.26 -9.50 6.47
CA LYS A 83 5.69 -10.59 7.27
C LYS A 83 6.26 -10.64 8.68
N GLN A 84 7.58 -10.47 8.83
CA GLN A 84 8.23 -10.50 10.15
C GLN A 84 7.76 -9.35 11.03
N VAL A 85 7.72 -8.14 10.48
CA VAL A 85 7.21 -6.95 11.18
C VAL A 85 5.72 -7.11 11.50
N ALA A 86 4.90 -7.54 10.54
CA ALA A 86 3.47 -7.77 10.74
C ALA A 86 3.23 -8.79 11.87
N ALA A 87 3.97 -9.90 11.89
CA ALA A 87 3.87 -10.88 12.96
C ALA A 87 4.20 -10.28 14.34
N TYR A 88 5.18 -9.37 14.42
CA TYR A 88 5.46 -8.63 15.66
C TYR A 88 4.30 -7.73 16.07
N VAL A 89 3.79 -6.91 15.14
CA VAL A 89 2.66 -6.01 15.38
C VAL A 89 1.41 -6.77 15.83
N LYS A 90 1.12 -7.93 15.22
CA LYS A 90 -0.01 -8.78 15.62
C LYS A 90 0.14 -9.33 17.04
N ARG A 91 1.36 -9.65 17.50
CA ARG A 91 1.61 -10.03 18.90
C ARG A 91 1.38 -8.89 19.89
N GLN A 92 1.52 -7.64 19.44
CA GLN A 92 1.17 -6.44 20.20
C GLN A 92 -0.34 -6.11 20.15
N GLY A 93 -1.15 -6.95 19.49
CA GLY A 93 -2.60 -6.80 19.43
C GLY A 93 -3.08 -5.68 18.52
N LYS A 94 -2.24 -5.18 17.60
CA LYS A 94 -2.61 -4.08 16.69
C LYS A 94 -3.03 -4.58 15.30
N PRO A 95 -4.00 -3.92 14.64
CA PRO A 95 -4.32 -4.17 13.25
C PRO A 95 -3.16 -3.83 12.32
N VAL A 96 -3.05 -4.58 11.22
CA VAL A 96 -2.09 -4.36 10.13
C VAL A 96 -2.83 -4.07 8.83
N ARG A 97 -2.52 -2.92 8.23
CA ARG A 97 -2.95 -2.57 6.87
C ARG A 97 -1.76 -2.51 5.93
N VAL A 98 -1.94 -3.03 4.72
CA VAL A 98 -0.96 -2.90 3.63
C VAL A 98 -1.57 -2.08 2.50
N ASN A 99 -0.98 -0.91 2.24
CA ASN A 99 -1.29 -0.13 1.05
C ASN A 99 -0.42 -0.64 -0.10
N THR A 100 -1.05 -1.11 -1.17
CA THR A 100 -0.36 -1.79 -2.27
C THR A 100 -0.97 -1.41 -3.61
N ASN A 101 -0.22 -1.56 -4.70
CA ASN A 101 -0.76 -1.57 -6.04
C ASN A 101 -1.41 -2.91 -6.44
N GLY A 102 -1.31 -3.94 -5.58
CA GLY A 102 -1.93 -5.25 -5.77
C GLY A 102 -1.14 -6.20 -6.66
N LEU A 103 0.06 -5.85 -7.09
CA LEU A 103 0.90 -6.68 -7.97
C LEU A 103 1.81 -7.64 -7.20
N GLY A 104 1.53 -7.88 -5.91
CA GLY A 104 2.39 -8.67 -5.01
C GLY A 104 2.66 -10.09 -5.51
N ASN A 105 1.68 -10.75 -6.11
CA ASN A 105 1.88 -12.11 -6.64
C ASN A 105 2.86 -12.11 -7.83
N LEU A 106 2.72 -11.18 -8.77
CA LEU A 106 3.67 -11.04 -9.89
C LEU A 106 5.06 -10.64 -9.42
N ALA A 107 5.14 -9.74 -8.44
CA ALA A 107 6.39 -9.28 -7.85
C ALA A 107 7.19 -10.41 -7.19
N ASN A 108 6.50 -11.36 -6.56
CA ASN A 108 7.12 -12.47 -5.84
C ASN A 108 7.17 -13.77 -6.66
N GLY A 109 6.61 -13.80 -7.87
CA GLY A 109 6.58 -14.97 -8.75
C GLY A 109 5.71 -16.13 -8.27
N ARG A 110 4.82 -15.89 -7.30
CA ARG A 110 3.96 -16.91 -6.65
C ARG A 110 2.78 -16.25 -5.95
N ASP A 111 1.77 -17.04 -5.57
CA ASP A 111 0.67 -16.54 -4.73
C ASP A 111 1.13 -16.30 -3.28
N ILE A 112 1.21 -15.03 -2.86
CA ILE A 112 1.58 -14.64 -1.49
C ILE A 112 0.36 -14.49 -0.57
N THR A 113 -0.86 -14.47 -1.13
CA THR A 113 -2.07 -14.15 -0.37
C THR A 113 -2.39 -15.11 0.78
N PRO A 114 -2.11 -16.43 0.71
CA PRO A 114 -2.33 -17.32 1.85
C PRO A 114 -1.44 -16.99 3.06
N GLU A 115 -0.23 -16.46 2.82
CA GLU A 115 0.72 -16.10 3.88
C GLU A 115 0.29 -14.85 4.65
N ALA A 116 -0.62 -14.04 4.09
CA ALA A 116 -1.16 -12.88 4.76
C ALA A 116 -2.17 -13.24 5.87
N LYS A 117 -2.67 -14.48 5.90
CA LYS A 117 -3.68 -14.94 6.87
C LYS A 117 -3.17 -14.77 8.29
N GLY A 118 -3.88 -13.99 9.10
CA GLY A 118 -3.52 -13.70 10.49
C GLY A 118 -2.38 -12.69 10.66
N LEU A 119 -1.74 -12.25 9.57
CA LEU A 119 -0.70 -11.22 9.58
C LEU A 119 -1.22 -9.86 9.11
N VAL A 120 -2.11 -9.85 8.12
CA VAL A 120 -2.69 -8.63 7.53
C VAL A 120 -4.19 -8.64 7.79
N ASP A 121 -4.71 -7.52 8.29
CA ASP A 121 -6.14 -7.31 8.51
C ASP A 121 -6.79 -6.64 7.30
N THR A 122 -6.07 -5.74 6.63
CA THR A 122 -6.55 -5.01 5.46
C THR A 122 -5.52 -4.92 4.34
N PHE A 123 -5.89 -5.35 3.13
CA PHE A 123 -5.23 -4.91 1.90
C PHE A 123 -5.99 -3.73 1.31
N SER A 124 -5.35 -2.56 1.24
CA SER A 124 -5.85 -1.36 0.58
C SER A 124 -5.16 -1.21 -0.77
N ILE A 125 -5.82 -1.65 -1.83
CA ILE A 125 -5.28 -1.75 -3.18
C ILE A 125 -5.60 -0.50 -3.99
N SER A 126 -4.60 0.10 -4.63
CA SER A 126 -4.78 1.25 -5.52
C SER A 126 -5.23 0.78 -6.91
N LEU A 127 -6.52 0.89 -7.23
CA LEU A 127 -7.06 0.41 -8.52
C LEU A 127 -6.69 1.33 -9.69
N ASN A 128 -6.70 2.65 -9.46
CA ASN A 128 -6.28 3.74 -10.36
C ASN A 128 -6.99 3.84 -11.73
N ALA A 129 -7.43 2.76 -12.37
CA ALA A 129 -8.24 2.73 -13.58
C ALA A 129 -8.97 1.38 -13.73
N SER A 130 -10.06 1.38 -14.49
CA SER A 130 -10.94 0.21 -14.67
C SER A 130 -10.65 -0.62 -15.92
N THR A 131 -9.74 -0.19 -16.79
CA THR A 131 -9.30 -0.98 -17.97
C THR A 131 -7.79 -1.17 -18.02
N PRO A 132 -7.29 -2.27 -18.61
CA PRO A 132 -5.85 -2.53 -18.71
C PRO A 132 -5.06 -1.42 -19.41
N GLU A 133 -5.62 -0.86 -20.48
CA GLU A 133 -5.01 0.21 -21.27
C GLU A 133 -4.93 1.50 -20.47
N ALA A 134 -6.02 1.88 -19.79
CA ALA A 134 -6.06 3.07 -18.96
C ALA A 134 -5.12 2.94 -17.75
N TYR A 135 -5.11 1.77 -17.10
CA TYR A 135 -4.20 1.49 -16.00
C TYR A 135 -2.75 1.60 -16.45
N GLN A 136 -2.38 0.98 -17.58
CA GLN A 136 -1.01 1.05 -18.07
C GLN A 136 -0.62 2.48 -18.46
N LYS A 137 -1.54 3.25 -19.03
CA LYS A 137 -1.31 4.65 -19.43
C LYS A 137 -0.94 5.54 -18.25
N ILE A 138 -1.48 5.29 -17.05
CA ILE A 138 -1.27 6.15 -15.87
C ILE A 138 -0.25 5.56 -14.88
N CYS A 139 -0.23 4.24 -14.71
CA CYS A 139 0.60 3.56 -13.72
C CYS A 139 1.98 3.19 -14.27
N HIS A 140 2.13 3.13 -15.60
CA HIS A 140 3.36 2.73 -16.28
C HIS A 140 3.96 1.46 -15.65
N SER A 141 3.14 0.42 -15.50
CA SER A 141 3.56 -0.81 -14.85
C SER A 141 4.63 -1.52 -15.67
N GLN A 142 5.61 -2.12 -15.00
CA GLN A 142 6.60 -2.98 -15.65
C GLN A 142 5.97 -4.22 -16.31
N TYR A 143 4.75 -4.59 -15.91
CA TYR A 143 4.00 -5.72 -16.46
C TYR A 143 3.05 -5.32 -17.60
N GLY A 144 3.07 -4.06 -18.02
CA GLY A 144 2.17 -3.59 -19.08
C GLY A 144 0.70 -3.73 -18.69
N GLN A 145 -0.14 -4.03 -19.69
CA GLN A 145 -1.57 -4.22 -19.51
C GLN A 145 -1.93 -5.44 -18.66
N GLN A 146 -1.00 -6.38 -18.42
CA GLN A 146 -1.25 -7.53 -17.53
C GLN A 146 -1.38 -7.13 -16.06
N ALA A 147 -0.96 -5.91 -15.70
CA ALA A 147 -1.03 -5.42 -14.33
C ALA A 147 -2.46 -5.38 -13.77
N LEU A 148 -3.44 -4.88 -14.54
CA LEU A 148 -4.82 -4.82 -14.05
C LEU A 148 -5.43 -6.21 -13.83
N PRO A 149 -5.38 -7.17 -14.78
CA PRO A 149 -5.81 -8.54 -14.51
C PRO A 149 -5.15 -9.15 -13.27
N ALA A 150 -3.83 -8.96 -13.11
CA ALA A 150 -3.09 -9.53 -11.98
C ALA A 150 -3.46 -8.91 -10.63
N LEU A 151 -3.68 -7.60 -10.55
CA LEU A 151 -4.09 -6.96 -9.28
C LEU A 151 -5.53 -7.34 -8.90
N LEU A 152 -6.42 -7.54 -9.88
CA LEU A 152 -7.78 -8.04 -9.65
C LEU A 152 -7.75 -9.49 -9.16
N GLU A 153 -6.90 -10.33 -9.74
CA GLU A 153 -6.68 -11.70 -9.27
C GLU A 153 -6.13 -11.72 -7.85
N PHE A 154 -5.11 -10.90 -7.55
CA PHE A 154 -4.57 -10.74 -6.19
C PHE A 154 -5.66 -10.37 -5.20
N ALA A 155 -6.51 -9.39 -5.52
CA ALA A 155 -7.62 -8.99 -4.66
C ALA A 155 -8.60 -10.14 -4.39
N LYS A 156 -8.93 -10.91 -5.43
CA LYS A 156 -9.84 -12.07 -5.34
C LYS A 156 -9.25 -13.23 -4.54
N LEU A 157 -7.95 -13.45 -4.60
CA LEU A 157 -7.27 -14.46 -3.80
C LEU A 157 -7.14 -14.01 -2.34
N ALA A 158 -6.72 -12.76 -2.12
CA ALA A 158 -6.58 -12.17 -0.80
C ALA A 158 -7.89 -12.14 0.00
N SER A 159 -9.05 -11.93 -0.66
CA SER A 159 -10.36 -11.92 0.02
C SER A 159 -10.75 -13.26 0.64
N ARG A 160 -10.04 -14.35 0.32
CA ARG A 160 -10.20 -15.66 0.97
C ARG A 160 -9.46 -15.78 2.30
N TYR A 161 -8.47 -14.92 2.55
CA TYR A 161 -7.51 -15.07 3.64
C TYR A 161 -7.45 -13.87 4.60
N VAL A 162 -7.77 -12.68 4.10
CA VAL A 162 -7.70 -11.41 4.85
C VAL A 162 -9.11 -10.86 5.08
N PRO A 163 -9.42 -10.34 6.29
CA PRO A 163 -10.75 -9.83 6.62
C PRO A 163 -11.26 -8.74 5.68
N HIS A 164 -10.36 -7.84 5.23
CA HIS A 164 -10.73 -6.70 4.40
C HIS A 164 -9.82 -6.56 3.18
N VAL A 165 -10.42 -6.61 2.00
CA VAL A 165 -9.81 -6.17 0.75
C VAL A 165 -10.58 -4.97 0.24
N VAL A 166 -9.88 -3.87 0.02
CA VAL A 166 -10.47 -2.58 -0.35
C VAL A 166 -9.75 -2.03 -1.57
N PHE A 167 -10.47 -1.81 -2.66
CA PHE A 167 -9.98 -0.95 -3.73
C PHE A 167 -10.17 0.52 -3.38
N THR A 168 -9.18 1.33 -3.71
CA THR A 168 -9.20 2.77 -3.52
C THR A 168 -9.08 3.49 -4.86
N VAL A 169 -9.91 4.52 -5.02
CA VAL A 169 -9.93 5.42 -6.20
C VAL A 169 -10.13 6.85 -5.73
N VAL A 170 -9.65 7.84 -6.48
CA VAL A 170 -9.93 9.26 -6.19
C VAL A 170 -11.29 9.67 -6.76
N ASP A 171 -11.95 10.65 -6.17
CA ASP A 171 -13.26 11.16 -6.57
C ASP A 171 -13.25 11.94 -7.89
N SER A 172 -12.10 12.45 -8.29
CA SER A 172 -11.90 13.26 -9.50
C SER A 172 -11.85 12.47 -10.82
N ILE A 173 -11.97 11.13 -10.80
CA ILE A 173 -11.97 10.29 -12.02
C ILE A 173 -13.32 10.22 -12.74
N GLY A 174 -14.36 10.86 -12.18
CA GLY A 174 -15.71 10.89 -12.75
C GLY A 174 -16.58 9.70 -12.35
N GLN A 175 -17.91 9.91 -12.35
CA GLN A 175 -18.88 8.94 -11.83
C GLN A 175 -18.93 7.62 -12.61
N GLU A 176 -18.77 7.68 -13.94
CA GLU A 176 -18.75 6.47 -14.77
C GLU A 176 -17.60 5.55 -14.40
N GLU A 177 -16.41 6.11 -14.18
CA GLU A 177 -15.21 5.35 -13.82
C GLU A 177 -15.28 4.80 -12.39
N ILE A 178 -15.87 5.56 -11.46
CA ILE A 178 -16.18 5.10 -10.10
C ILE A 178 -17.12 3.89 -10.15
N GLU A 179 -18.15 3.91 -11.01
CA GLU A 179 -19.09 2.80 -11.14
C GLU A 179 -18.43 1.56 -11.77
N LYS A 180 -17.57 1.73 -12.78
CA LYS A 180 -16.76 0.62 -13.33
C LYS A 180 -15.85 0.02 -12.25
N SER A 181 -15.19 0.87 -11.47
CA SER A 181 -14.36 0.47 -10.33
C SER A 181 -15.16 -0.28 -9.26
N ARG A 182 -16.41 0.13 -9.01
CA ARG A 182 -17.32 -0.54 -8.06
C ARG A 182 -17.67 -1.95 -8.51
N LYS A 183 -17.94 -2.15 -9.80
CA LYS A 183 -18.20 -3.47 -10.38
C LYS A 183 -16.97 -4.38 -10.28
N LEU A 184 -15.78 -3.86 -10.56
CA LEU A 184 -14.53 -4.61 -10.38
C LEU A 184 -14.31 -5.05 -8.93
N ALA A 185 -14.58 -4.16 -7.97
CA ALA A 185 -14.49 -4.47 -6.54
C ALA A 185 -15.43 -5.62 -6.14
N GLN A 186 -16.71 -5.53 -6.53
CA GLN A 186 -17.70 -6.57 -6.26
C GLN A 186 -17.30 -7.93 -6.82
N ASN A 187 -16.78 -7.96 -8.06
CA ASN A 187 -16.34 -9.18 -8.73
C ASN A 187 -15.14 -9.86 -8.03
N CYS A 188 -14.36 -9.11 -7.25
CA CYS A 188 -13.23 -9.62 -6.48
C CYS A 188 -13.59 -9.95 -5.02
N GLY A 189 -14.82 -9.68 -4.58
CA GLY A 189 -15.18 -9.74 -3.17
C GLY A 189 -14.54 -8.62 -2.33
N ALA A 190 -14.14 -7.52 -2.97
CA ALA A 190 -13.55 -6.35 -2.34
C ALA A 190 -14.58 -5.23 -2.16
N LYS A 191 -14.33 -4.34 -1.19
CA LYS A 191 -15.06 -3.08 -1.06
C LYS A 191 -14.42 -2.01 -1.95
N LEU A 192 -15.19 -1.00 -2.35
CA LEU A 192 -14.64 0.21 -2.97
C LEU A 192 -14.67 1.36 -1.96
N ARG A 193 -13.55 2.07 -1.81
CA ARG A 193 -13.46 3.35 -1.10
C ARG A 193 -13.07 4.45 -2.08
N VAL A 194 -13.95 5.44 -2.24
CA VAL A 194 -13.65 6.67 -2.99
C VAL A 194 -13.06 7.68 -2.02
N ARG A 195 -11.91 8.28 -2.35
CA ARG A 195 -11.22 9.27 -1.53
C ARG A 195 -11.17 10.63 -2.24
N ALA A 196 -11.16 11.70 -1.45
CA ALA A 196 -10.88 13.03 -1.99
C ALA A 196 -9.49 13.06 -2.64
N TYR A 197 -9.38 13.75 -3.77
CA TYR A 197 -8.08 14.11 -4.32
C TYR A 197 -7.38 15.12 -3.40
N VAL A 198 -6.12 14.86 -3.06
CA VAL A 198 -5.29 15.74 -2.24
C VAL A 198 -4.11 16.21 -3.08
N GLU A 199 -4.07 17.51 -3.34
CA GLU A 199 -3.02 18.17 -4.12
C GLU A 199 -1.80 18.51 -3.26
N ASN A 200 -2.02 18.90 -2.00
CA ASN A 200 -0.96 19.25 -1.06
C ASN A 200 -0.89 18.27 0.13
N TRP A 201 0.20 17.51 0.22
CA TRP A 201 0.42 16.51 1.27
C TRP A 201 1.17 17.07 2.49
N GLU A 202 1.57 18.34 2.45
CA GLU A 202 2.34 19.01 3.52
C GLU A 202 1.50 19.31 4.76
N GLU A 203 0.19 19.55 4.62
CA GLU A 203 -0.72 19.94 5.72
C GLU A 203 -1.47 18.77 6.36
N SER A 204 -1.28 17.54 5.86
CA SER A 204 -2.09 16.38 6.26
C SER A 204 -1.52 15.55 7.42
N ALA A 205 -0.46 16.04 8.06
CA ALA A 205 0.28 15.33 9.12
C ALA A 205 0.05 15.89 10.53
N ASP A 206 -0.84 16.87 10.70
CA ASP A 206 -1.24 17.42 12.00
C ASP A 206 -2.48 16.72 12.58
#